data_AF-A0A1X2I2V7-F1
#
_entry.id   AF-A0A1X2I2V7-F1
#
_cell.length_a   1.000
_cell.length_b   1.000
_cell.length_c   1.000
_cell.angle_alpha   90.00
_cell.angle_beta   90.00
_cell.angle_gamma   90.00
#
_symmetry.space_group_name_H-M   'P 1'
#
loop_
_entity.id
_entity.type
_entity.pdbx_description
1 polymer ?
#
loop_
_entity_poly.entity_id
_entity_poly.type
_entity_poly.pdbx_seq_one_letter_code
_entity_poly.pdbx_strand_id
1 'polypeptide(L)'
;MKLFTLILCMAAWMIVVNAEVLKYLYKGLPQPTVQMTAQCVPFFDQSGRPLQSVITRSYIYCFFYEDSGCHDISTWKQQTHFPAEAGNIPIKYNTPPPQGIMCMGQNNRSL
;
A
#
# COMPACT_ATOMS: atom_id res chain seq x y z
N MET A 1 -28.53 10.09 35.26
CA MET A 1 -28.06 10.67 33.98
C MET A 1 -26.52 10.62 33.88
N LYS A 2 -25.90 9.43 33.78
CA LYS A 2 -24.43 9.27 33.65
C LYS A 2 -24.00 8.13 32.70
N LEU A 3 -24.96 7.37 32.15
CA LEU A 3 -24.67 6.18 31.34
C LEU A 3 -24.54 6.50 29.83
N PHE A 4 -25.19 7.55 29.35
CA PHE A 4 -25.26 7.88 27.92
C PHE A 4 -23.94 8.42 27.35
N THR A 5 -23.10 9.06 28.16
CA THR A 5 -21.79 9.59 27.73
C THR A 5 -20.74 8.49 27.53
N LEU A 6 -20.85 7.35 28.20
CA LEU A 6 -19.90 6.23 28.05
C LEU A 6 -20.08 5.50 26.71
N ILE A 7 -21.31 5.40 26.20
CA ILE A 7 -21.61 4.70 24.94
C ILE A 7 -21.11 5.51 23.73
N LEU A 8 -21.15 6.84 23.80
CA LEU A 8 -20.65 7.73 22.75
C LEU A 8 -19.12 7.65 22.58
N CYS A 9 -18.35 7.40 23.65
CA CYS A 9 -16.90 7.25 23.54
C CYS A 9 -16.48 5.95 22.83
N MET A 10 -17.24 4.85 22.95
CA MET A 10 -16.91 3.62 22.23
C MET A 10 -17.29 3.69 20.75
N ALA A 11 -18.36 4.43 20.40
CA ALA A 11 -18.75 4.64 19.00
C ALA A 11 -17.71 5.47 18.22
N ALA A 12 -16.97 6.36 18.89
CA ALA A 12 -15.93 7.19 18.26
C ALA A 12 -14.66 6.39 17.84
N TRP A 13 -14.47 5.17 18.34
CA TRP A 13 -13.35 4.31 17.92
C TRP A 13 -13.68 3.49 16.67
N MET A 14 -14.97 3.43 16.28
CA MET A 14 -15.40 2.92 14.98
C MET A 14 -15.45 4.03 13.93
N ILE A 15 -14.52 4.99 13.97
CA ILE A 15 -14.27 5.81 12.79
C ILE A 15 -13.63 4.88 11.77
N VAL A 16 -14.50 4.41 10.88
CA VAL A 16 -14.23 3.65 9.67
C VAL A 16 -13.01 4.27 8.98
N VAL A 17 -11.84 3.71 9.23
CA VAL A 17 -10.69 3.90 8.37
C VAL A 17 -11.06 3.14 7.11
N ASN A 18 -11.45 3.86 6.07
CA ASN A 18 -11.70 3.30 4.74
C ASN A 18 -10.34 2.87 4.16
N ALA A 19 -9.75 1.83 4.76
CA ALA A 19 -8.51 1.24 4.33
C ALA A 19 -8.82 0.46 3.06
N GLU A 20 -8.53 1.06 1.91
CA GLU A 20 -8.62 0.37 0.65
C GLU A 20 -7.73 -0.88 0.68
N VAL A 21 -8.24 -1.96 0.11
CA VAL A 21 -7.56 -3.25 0.05
C VAL A 21 -6.78 -3.36 -1.24
N LEU A 22 -5.46 -3.51 -1.13
CA LEU A 22 -4.56 -3.71 -2.25
C LEU A 22 -4.20 -5.18 -2.38
N LYS A 23 -4.01 -5.65 -3.62
CA LYS A 23 -3.49 -7.00 -3.88
C LYS A 23 -2.16 -6.94 -4.59
N TYR A 24 -1.15 -7.60 -4.05
CA TYR A 24 0.23 -7.59 -4.50
C TYR A 24 0.54 -8.93 -5.19
N LEU A 25 0.87 -8.89 -6.47
CA LEU A 25 1.19 -10.09 -7.25
C LEU A 25 2.70 -10.23 -7.38
N TYR A 26 3.25 -11.32 -6.84
CA TYR A 26 4.66 -11.68 -7.03
C TYR A 26 4.83 -12.59 -8.24
N LYS A 27 5.97 -12.47 -8.90
CA LYS A 27 6.27 -13.25 -10.11
C LYS A 27 6.16 -14.75 -9.84
N GLY A 28 5.30 -15.43 -10.59
CA GLY A 28 5.16 -16.90 -10.53
C GLY A 28 4.24 -17.42 -9.41
N LEU A 29 3.61 -16.54 -8.62
CA LEU A 29 2.54 -16.96 -7.71
C LEU A 29 1.16 -16.90 -8.41
N PRO A 30 0.30 -17.92 -8.22
CA PRO A 30 -1.03 -17.95 -8.82
C PRO A 30 -2.02 -17.00 -8.13
N GLN A 31 -1.77 -16.63 -6.87
CA GLN A 31 -2.65 -15.79 -6.08
C GLN A 31 -1.90 -14.57 -5.55
N PRO A 32 -2.52 -13.37 -5.59
CA PRO A 32 -1.93 -12.18 -5.04
C PRO A 32 -2.06 -12.15 -3.51
N THR A 33 -1.08 -11.55 -2.84
CA THR A 33 -1.12 -11.25 -1.41
C THR A 33 -2.02 -10.06 -1.15
N VAL A 34 -2.95 -10.16 -0.21
CA VAL A 34 -3.90 -9.09 0.12
C VAL A 34 -3.37 -8.31 1.31
N GLN A 35 -3.23 -6.99 1.18
CA GLN A 35 -2.85 -6.09 2.28
C GLN A 35 -3.68 -4.81 2.28
N MET A 36 -3.73 -4.14 3.43
CA MET A 36 -4.38 -2.85 3.54
C MET A 36 -3.47 -1.74 2.97
N THR A 37 -4.07 -0.68 2.46
CA THR A 37 -3.35 0.55 2.08
C THR A 37 -2.50 1.08 3.24
N ALA A 38 -1.41 1.78 2.89
CA ALA A 38 -0.42 2.36 3.80
C ALA A 38 0.35 1.35 4.68
N GLN A 39 0.29 0.05 4.36
CA GLN A 39 1.20 -0.95 4.92
C GLN A 39 2.47 -1.05 4.06
N CYS A 40 3.63 -1.16 4.73
CA CYS A 40 4.87 -1.50 4.04
C CYS A 40 4.87 -2.98 3.66
N VAL A 41 5.17 -3.25 2.40
CA VAL A 41 5.27 -4.61 1.84
C VAL A 41 6.69 -4.82 1.35
N PRO A 42 7.32 -5.97 1.63
CA PRO A 42 8.63 -6.26 1.08
C PRO A 42 8.55 -6.38 -0.44
N PHE A 43 9.57 -5.90 -1.15
CA PHE A 43 9.59 -5.97 -2.62
C PHE A 43 9.82 -7.40 -3.13
N PHE A 44 10.54 -8.20 -2.35
CA PHE A 44 10.74 -9.61 -2.58
C PHE A 44 9.95 -10.42 -1.56
N ASP A 45 9.31 -11.49 -2.01
CA ASP A 45 8.72 -12.44 -1.07
C ASP A 45 9.79 -13.27 -0.35
N GLN A 46 9.35 -14.15 0.56
CA GLN A 46 10.25 -15.03 1.33
C GLN A 46 11.08 -15.98 0.45
N SER A 47 10.69 -16.20 -0.82
CA SER A 47 11.41 -17.03 -1.79
C SER A 47 12.31 -16.21 -2.71
N GLY A 48 12.45 -14.89 -2.50
CA GLY A 48 13.25 -13.99 -3.33
C GLY A 48 12.59 -13.65 -4.67
N ARG A 49 11.28 -13.88 -4.82
CA ARG A 49 10.55 -13.51 -6.05
C ARG A 49 10.19 -12.04 -6.00
N PRO A 50 10.49 -11.25 -7.05
CA PRO A 50 10.17 -9.83 -7.06
C PRO A 50 8.67 -9.62 -7.24
N LEU A 51 8.19 -8.53 -6.65
CA LEU A 51 6.85 -8.03 -6.87
C LEU A 51 6.68 -7.61 -8.33
N GLN A 52 5.61 -8.08 -8.96
CA GLN A 52 5.33 -7.87 -10.38
C GLN A 52 4.32 -6.75 -10.58
N SER A 53 3.26 -6.71 -9.77
CA SER A 53 2.21 -5.70 -9.91
C SER A 53 1.40 -5.49 -8.63
N VAL A 54 0.72 -4.35 -8.59
CA VAL A 54 -0.31 -4.03 -7.57
C VAL A 54 -1.67 -3.98 -8.25
N ILE A 55 -2.67 -4.57 -7.61
CA ILE A 55 -4.06 -4.55 -8.05
C ILE A 55 -4.85 -3.70 -7.06
N THR A 56 -5.52 -2.69 -7.57
CA THR A 56 -6.28 -1.71 -6.79
C THR A 56 -7.63 -1.41 -7.42
N ARG A 57 -8.59 -0.92 -6.63
CA ARG A 57 -9.92 -0.51 -7.10
C ARG A 57 -10.04 1.00 -7.27
N SER A 58 -9.13 1.75 -6.66
CA SER A 58 -9.09 3.19 -6.70
C SER A 58 -7.70 3.69 -7.03
N TYR A 59 -7.60 4.99 -7.21
CA TYR A 59 -6.35 5.65 -7.50
C TYR A 59 -5.42 5.61 -6.29
N ILE A 60 -4.22 5.07 -6.49
CA ILE A 60 -3.19 5.00 -5.44
C ILE A 60 -1.88 5.65 -5.87
N TYR A 61 -1.04 5.96 -4.89
CA TYR A 61 0.36 6.38 -5.06
C TYR A 61 1.26 5.37 -4.37
N CYS A 62 2.31 4.88 -5.04
CA CYS A 62 3.20 3.85 -4.51
C CYS A 62 4.66 4.33 -4.46
N PHE A 63 5.29 4.25 -3.29
CA PHE A 63 6.66 4.67 -3.02
C PHE A 63 7.57 3.47 -2.79
N PHE A 64 8.82 3.57 -3.23
CA PHE A 64 9.86 2.55 -3.01
C PHE A 64 10.81 2.95 -1.87
N TYR A 65 11.31 1.94 -1.17
CA TYR A 65 12.17 2.08 0.00
C TYR A 65 13.42 1.21 -0.09
N GLU A 66 14.50 1.68 0.54
CA GLU A 66 15.79 0.99 0.60
C GLU A 66 15.80 -0.14 1.63
N ASP A 67 14.86 -0.12 2.56
CA ASP A 67 14.65 -1.16 3.56
C ASP A 67 13.25 -1.79 3.44
N SER A 68 13.11 -3.02 3.93
CA SER A 68 11.84 -3.75 3.92
C SER A 68 10.82 -3.24 4.93
N GLY A 69 11.21 -2.33 5.83
CA GLY A 69 10.33 -1.68 6.80
C GLY A 69 9.83 -0.31 6.36
N CYS A 70 10.24 0.16 5.18
CA CYS A 70 9.88 1.46 4.63
C CYS A 70 10.25 2.65 5.54
N HIS A 71 11.44 2.61 6.15
CA HIS A 71 11.99 3.69 6.96
C HIS A 71 12.79 4.70 6.11
N ASP A 72 13.47 4.23 5.06
CA ASP A 72 14.32 5.06 4.19
C ASP A 72 13.82 5.07 2.74
N ILE A 73 13.45 6.26 2.27
CA ILE A 73 12.83 6.43 0.95
C ILE A 73 13.90 6.35 -0.12
N SER A 74 13.76 5.37 -0.99
CA SER A 74 14.65 5.28 -2.12
C SER A 74 14.14 6.17 -3.25
N THR A 75 14.87 7.25 -3.51
CA THR A 75 14.48 8.30 -4.45
C THR A 75 14.71 7.91 -5.92
N TRP A 76 14.29 6.70 -6.34
CA TRP A 76 14.35 6.22 -7.72
C TRP A 76 13.34 6.98 -8.62
N LYS A 77 13.66 8.25 -8.81
CA LYS A 77 12.87 9.33 -9.37
C LYS A 77 12.43 9.04 -10.80
N GLN A 78 11.20 8.52 -10.93
CA GLN A 78 10.18 8.79 -11.97
C GLN A 78 9.08 7.71 -11.97
N GLN A 79 9.33 6.55 -11.34
CA GLN A 79 8.34 5.47 -11.16
C GLN A 79 7.77 5.42 -9.73
N THR A 80 8.24 6.28 -8.84
CA THR A 80 7.83 6.44 -7.44
C THR A 80 6.47 7.10 -7.25
N HIS A 81 5.86 7.63 -8.31
CA HIS A 81 4.51 8.17 -8.31
C HIS A 81 3.86 7.82 -9.64
N PHE A 82 3.50 6.55 -9.88
CA PHE A 82 2.55 6.32 -10.96
C PHE A 82 1.13 6.49 -10.39
N PRO A 83 0.34 7.43 -10.94
CA PRO A 83 -1.10 7.36 -10.95
C PRO A 83 -1.51 5.93 -11.24
N ALA A 84 -1.93 5.21 -10.23
CA ALA A 84 -2.31 3.85 -10.39
C ALA A 84 -3.83 3.81 -10.57
N GLU A 85 -4.31 3.88 -11.82
CA GLU A 85 -5.73 3.71 -12.12
C GLU A 85 -6.23 2.34 -11.64
N ALA A 86 -7.53 2.24 -11.35
CA ALA A 86 -8.14 0.97 -10.94
C ALA A 86 -7.79 -0.16 -11.93
N GLY A 87 -7.25 -1.27 -11.44
CA GLY A 87 -6.78 -2.36 -12.29
C GLY A 87 -5.51 -3.03 -11.79
N ASN A 88 -4.83 -3.73 -12.70
CA ASN A 88 -3.57 -4.44 -12.46
C ASN A 88 -2.41 -3.62 -13.02
N ILE A 89 -1.51 -3.19 -12.14
CA ILE A 89 -0.57 -2.11 -12.44
C ILE A 89 0.85 -2.64 -12.32
N PRO A 90 1.55 -2.80 -13.45
CA PRO A 90 2.87 -3.40 -13.46
C PRO A 90 3.88 -2.48 -12.76
N ILE A 91 4.68 -3.08 -11.90
CA ILE A 91 5.77 -2.37 -11.23
C ILE A 91 7.01 -2.43 -12.09
N LYS A 92 7.62 -1.27 -12.27
CA LYS A 92 8.95 -1.11 -12.84
C LYS A 92 9.86 -0.54 -11.75
N TYR A 93 11.12 -0.96 -11.76
CA TYR A 93 12.14 -0.51 -10.82
C TYR A 93 13.52 -0.50 -11.49
N ASN A 94 14.44 0.30 -10.95
CA ASN A 94 15.84 0.36 -11.39
C ASN A 94 16.72 -0.59 -10.58
N THR A 95 17.92 -0.91 -11.06
CA THR A 95 18.93 -1.65 -10.30
C THR A 95 19.82 -0.72 -9.48
N PRO A 96 20.16 -1.04 -8.22
CA PRO A 96 19.73 -2.23 -7.45
C PRO A 96 18.24 -2.18 -7.07
N PRO A 97 17.57 -3.35 -6.93
CA PRO A 97 16.15 -3.41 -6.63
C PRO A 97 15.82 -2.82 -5.25
N PRO A 98 14.64 -2.20 -5.08
CA PRO A 98 14.19 -1.73 -3.79
C PRO A 98 13.93 -2.91 -2.85
N GLN A 99 13.87 -2.63 -1.55
CA GLN A 99 13.61 -3.63 -0.52
C GLN A 99 12.16 -3.56 -0.01
N GLY A 100 11.54 -2.37 -0.06
CA GLY A 100 10.17 -2.15 0.37
C GLY A 100 9.35 -1.33 -0.62
N ILE A 101 8.04 -1.51 -0.57
CA ILE A 101 7.04 -0.70 -1.27
C ILE A 101 5.90 -0.35 -0.31
N MET A 102 5.43 0.89 -0.35
CA MET A 102 4.23 1.32 0.35
C MET A 102 3.32 2.07 -0.61
N CYS A 103 2.05 1.68 -0.65
CA CYS A 103 1.04 2.31 -1.49
C CYS A 103 -0.06 2.97 -0.66
N MET A 104 -0.46 4.18 -1.03
CA MET A 104 -1.46 4.99 -0.33
C MET A 104 -2.62 5.31 -1.27
N GLY A 105 -3.85 5.18 -0.78
CA GLY A 105 -5.03 5.64 -1.52
C GLY A 105 -5.07 7.17 -1.62
N GLN A 106 -5.50 7.68 -2.77
CA GLN A 106 -5.81 9.10 -2.90
C GLN A 106 -7.13 9.36 -2.17
N ASN A 107 -7.05 9.67 -0.88
CA ASN A 107 -8.19 10.28 -0.20
C ASN A 107 -8.47 11.59 -0.93
N ASN A 108 -9.70 11.78 -1.43
CA ASN A 108 -10.24 13.07 -1.83
C ASN A 108 -10.31 14.02 -0.61
N ARG A 109 -9.16 14.35 0.00
CA ARG A 109 -9.03 15.55 0.82
C ARG A 109 -8.63 16.65 -0.13
N SER A 110 -9.66 17.17 -0.80
CA SER A 110 -9.68 18.54 -1.28
C SER A 110 -9.14 19.43 -0.16
N LEU A 111 -8.09 20.18 -0.48
CA LEU A 111 -7.71 21.39 0.23
C LEU A 111 -8.91 22.35 0.34
#